data_AF-A0A932XTN3-F1
#
_entry.id   AF-A0A932XTN3-F1
#
_cell.length_a   1.000
_cell.length_b   1.000
_cell.length_c   1.000
_cell.angle_alpha   90.00
_cell.angle_beta   90.00
_cell.angle_gamma   90.00
#
_symmetry.space_group_name_H-M   'P 1'
#
loop_
_entity.id
_entity.type
_entity.pdbx_description
1 polymer ?
#
loop_
_entity_poly.entity_id
_entity_poly.type
_entity_poly.pdbx_seq_one_letter_code
_entity_poly.pdbx_strand_id
1 'polypeptide(L)'
;MKKVLVLMLVMLVAYAPMSFALDKFCELAASDKYADAAVGKLGRGIANAAFGWVELLRQPSINENAWEGVGRGVVHTIGRTASGVLEAATFIIPDAKIPLLDPNCPLDMLGSEKAQA
;
A
#
# COMPACT_ATOMS: atom_id res chain seq x y z
N MET A 1 -10.83 27.34 -14.74
CA MET A 1 -10.58 26.17 -15.61
C MET A 1 -9.10 25.79 -15.71
N LYS A 2 -8.18 26.68 -16.11
CA LYS A 2 -6.74 26.33 -16.21
C LYS A 2 -6.09 25.78 -14.93
N LYS A 3 -6.48 26.30 -13.75
CA LYS A 3 -5.95 25.82 -12.46
C LYS A 3 -6.40 24.40 -12.12
N VAL A 4 -7.63 24.03 -12.50
CA VAL A 4 -8.17 22.67 -12.29
C VAL A 4 -7.46 21.69 -13.25
N LEU A 5 -7.22 22.10 -14.49
CA LEU A 5 -6.51 21.29 -15.48
C LEU A 5 -5.04 21.08 -15.08
N VAL A 6 -4.37 22.11 -14.55
CA VAL A 6 -3.01 22.00 -13.99
C VAL A 6 -2.98 21.10 -12.75
N LEU A 7 -3.99 21.18 -11.87
CA LEU A 7 -4.04 20.35 -10.66
C LEU A 7 -4.31 18.87 -10.99
N MET A 8 -5.17 18.59 -11.98
CA MET A 8 -5.35 17.24 -12.51
C MET A 8 -4.09 16.71 -13.21
N LEU A 9 -3.41 17.54 -14.01
CA LEU A 9 -2.15 17.15 -14.66
C LEU A 9 -1.06 16.86 -13.63
N VAL A 10 -0.95 17.68 -12.57
CA VAL A 10 -0.02 17.46 -11.46
C VAL A 10 -0.36 16.19 -10.68
N MET A 11 -1.65 15.92 -10.43
CA MET A 11 -2.06 14.65 -9.82
C MET A 11 -1.70 13.46 -10.72
N LEU A 12 -1.97 13.50 -12.01
CA LEU A 12 -1.65 12.43 -12.97
C LEU A 12 -0.14 12.17 -13.06
N VAL A 13 0.66 13.25 -13.14
CA VAL A 13 2.12 13.18 -13.17
C VAL A 13 2.69 12.71 -11.83
N ALA A 14 2.03 12.99 -10.70
CA ALA A 14 2.43 12.50 -9.38
C ALA A 14 2.00 11.05 -9.11
N TYR A 15 0.90 10.58 -9.73
CA TYR A 15 0.33 9.25 -9.51
C TYR A 15 1.16 8.13 -10.14
N ALA A 16 1.71 8.38 -11.34
CA ALA A 16 2.54 7.42 -12.06
C ALA A 16 3.83 7.03 -11.29
N PRO A 17 4.71 7.95 -10.86
CA PRO A 17 5.93 7.61 -10.12
C PRO A 17 5.66 7.04 -8.73
N MET A 18 4.52 7.41 -8.10
CA MET A 18 4.13 6.86 -6.82
C MET A 18 3.84 5.36 -6.95
N SER A 19 3.20 4.91 -8.03
CA SER A 19 2.96 3.48 -8.26
C SER A 19 4.26 2.68 -8.40
N PHE A 20 5.25 3.19 -9.16
CA PHE A 20 6.54 2.50 -9.36
C PHE A 20 7.45 2.52 -8.11
N ALA A 21 7.43 3.60 -7.33
CA ALA A 21 8.25 3.69 -6.11
C ALA A 21 7.77 2.72 -5.02
N LEU A 22 6.47 2.40 -5.00
CA LEU A 22 5.87 1.51 -4.00
C LEU A 22 6.29 0.04 -4.17
N ASP A 23 6.47 -0.44 -5.40
CA ASP A 23 7.00 -1.79 -5.66
C ASP A 23 8.43 -1.94 -5.13
N LYS A 24 9.24 -0.91 -5.43
CA LYS A 24 10.64 -0.88 -5.04
C LYS A 24 10.80 -0.99 -3.54
N PHE A 25 9.94 -0.33 -2.75
CA PHE A 25 10.01 -0.46 -1.30
C PHE A 25 9.68 -1.87 -0.80
N CYS A 26 8.81 -2.61 -1.49
CA CYS A 26 8.54 -4.00 -1.18
C CYS A 26 9.70 -4.93 -1.54
N GLU A 27 10.30 -4.75 -2.72
CA GLU A 27 11.52 -5.47 -3.13
C GLU A 27 12.68 -5.21 -2.13
N LEU A 28 12.87 -3.93 -1.76
CA LEU A 28 13.88 -3.55 -0.78
C LEU A 28 13.59 -4.13 0.60
N ALA A 29 12.33 -4.17 1.04
CA ALA A 29 11.93 -4.72 2.34
C ALA A 29 12.22 -6.22 2.47
N ALA A 30 12.29 -6.93 1.34
CA ALA A 30 12.65 -8.35 1.26
C ALA A 30 14.17 -8.59 1.07
N SER A 31 14.98 -7.53 1.03
CA SER A 31 16.43 -7.65 0.84
C SER A 31 17.13 -8.19 2.09
N ASP A 32 18.16 -9.01 1.89
CA ASP A 32 19.04 -9.49 2.98
C ASP A 32 19.96 -8.38 3.53
N LYS A 33 20.12 -7.27 2.80
CA LYS A 33 20.96 -6.16 3.22
C LYS A 33 20.18 -5.25 4.17
N TYR A 34 20.70 -5.06 5.37
CA TYR A 34 20.09 -4.23 6.41
C TYR A 34 19.61 -2.86 5.89
N ALA A 35 20.45 -2.12 5.17
CA ALA A 35 20.11 -0.77 4.70
C ALA A 35 18.94 -0.79 3.72
N ASP A 36 18.93 -1.77 2.80
CA ASP A 36 17.85 -1.94 1.82
C ASP A 36 16.56 -2.36 2.54
N ALA A 37 16.65 -3.35 3.44
CA ALA A 37 15.52 -3.84 4.22
C ALA A 37 14.89 -2.74 5.09
N ALA A 38 15.72 -1.94 5.77
CA ALA A 38 15.27 -0.83 6.60
C ALA A 38 14.59 0.27 5.77
N VAL A 39 15.17 0.64 4.62
CA VAL A 39 14.59 1.65 3.72
C VAL A 39 13.30 1.14 3.09
N GLY A 40 13.27 -0.13 2.67
CA GLY A 40 12.09 -0.78 2.13
C GLY A 40 10.96 -0.83 3.14
N LYS A 41 11.24 -1.27 4.38
CA LYS A 41 10.27 -1.31 5.48
C LYS A 41 9.74 0.07 5.81
N LEU A 42 10.59 1.09 5.83
CA LEU A 42 10.17 2.48 6.05
C LEU A 42 9.25 2.98 4.93
N GLY A 43 9.65 2.80 3.67
CA GLY A 43 8.88 3.25 2.51
C GLY A 43 7.54 2.55 2.38
N ARG A 44 7.52 1.22 2.58
CA ARG A 44 6.28 0.43 2.63
C ARG A 44 5.39 0.87 3.80
N GLY A 45 6.00 1.10 4.96
CA GLY A 45 5.29 1.55 6.15
C GLY A 45 4.58 2.89 5.96
N ILE A 46 5.31 3.89 5.45
CA ILE A 46 4.75 5.21 5.12
C ILE A 46 3.62 5.09 4.11
N ALA A 47 3.79 4.28 3.07
CA ALA A 47 2.78 4.08 2.06
C ALA A 47 1.49 3.47 2.61
N ASN A 48 1.63 2.39 3.39
CA ASN A 48 0.49 1.70 3.99
C ASN A 48 -0.23 2.58 5.01
N ALA A 49 0.51 3.37 5.80
CA ALA A 49 -0.05 4.34 6.73
C ALA A 49 -0.83 5.45 6.01
N ALA A 50 -0.26 6.03 4.94
CA ALA A 50 -0.85 7.15 4.21
C ALA A 50 -2.02 6.75 3.31
N PHE A 51 -1.98 5.55 2.72
CA PHE A 51 -2.92 5.12 1.68
C PHE A 51 -3.82 3.95 2.06
N GLY A 52 -3.82 3.49 3.32
CA GLY A 52 -4.70 2.41 3.79
C GLY A 52 -6.20 2.67 3.55
N TRP A 53 -6.63 3.94 3.52
CA TRP A 53 -8.03 4.32 3.26
C TRP A 53 -8.51 3.98 1.84
N VAL A 54 -7.61 3.78 0.88
CA VAL A 54 -7.96 3.40 -0.50
C VAL A 54 -8.69 2.05 -0.55
N GLU A 55 -8.47 1.18 0.45
CA GLU A 55 -9.16 -0.10 0.58
C GLU A 55 -10.67 0.03 0.78
N LEU A 56 -11.15 1.12 1.38
CA LEU A 56 -12.59 1.39 1.51
C LEU A 56 -13.28 1.54 0.15
N LEU A 57 -12.55 2.01 -0.86
CA LEU A 57 -13.07 2.19 -2.21
C LEU A 57 -12.84 0.95 -3.06
N ARG A 58 -11.68 0.30 -2.89
CA ARG A 58 -11.25 -0.84 -3.67
C ARG A 58 -12.01 -2.12 -3.33
N GLN A 59 -12.16 -2.44 -2.05
CA GLN A 59 -12.73 -3.74 -1.65
C GLN A 59 -14.19 -3.90 -2.11
N PRO A 60 -15.07 -2.90 -2.04
CA PRO A 60 -16.41 -2.99 -2.64
C PRO A 60 -16.42 -3.18 -4.15
N SER A 61 -15.39 -2.73 -4.89
CA SER A 61 -15.35 -2.84 -6.35
C SER A 61 -14.81 -4.17 -6.86
N ILE A 62 -14.01 -4.89 -6.06
CA ILE A 62 -13.39 -6.17 -6.46
C ILE A 62 -14.12 -7.41 -5.89
N ASN A 63 -15.03 -7.24 -4.94
CA ASN A 63 -15.80 -8.34 -4.35
C ASN A 63 -17.16 -8.47 -5.03
N GLU A 64 -17.62 -9.70 -5.29
CA GLU A 64 -18.93 -9.97 -5.92
C GLU A 64 -20.10 -9.39 -5.10
N ASN A 65 -19.98 -9.46 -3.78
CA ASN A 65 -20.92 -8.84 -2.86
C ASN A 65 -20.33 -7.52 -2.34
N ALA A 66 -20.94 -6.40 -2.73
CA ALA A 66 -20.52 -5.07 -2.31
C ALA A 66 -20.55 -4.90 -0.78
N TRP A 67 -21.50 -5.53 -0.07
CA TRP A 67 -21.56 -5.46 1.41
C TRP A 67 -20.43 -6.22 2.08
N GLU A 68 -20.05 -7.37 1.54
CA GLU A 68 -18.85 -8.08 1.98
C GLU A 68 -17.60 -7.25 1.69
N GLY A 69 -17.54 -6.64 0.51
CA GLY A 69 -16.46 -5.74 0.12
C GLY A 69 -16.32 -4.52 1.04
N VAL A 70 -17.42 -3.93 1.52
CA VAL A 70 -17.37 -2.85 2.52
C VAL A 70 -16.77 -3.35 3.83
N GLY A 71 -17.20 -4.51 4.32
CA GLY A 71 -16.64 -5.13 5.53
C GLY A 71 -15.14 -5.41 5.40
N ARG A 72 -14.72 -6.01 4.28
CA ARG A 72 -13.31 -6.23 3.94
C ARG A 72 -12.55 -4.91 3.83
N GLY A 73 -13.15 -3.89 3.22
CA GLY A 73 -12.59 -2.54 3.12
C GLY A 73 -12.20 -1.97 4.47
N VAL A 74 -13.10 -2.03 5.45
CA VAL A 74 -12.82 -1.56 6.81
C VAL A 74 -11.66 -2.32 7.45
N VAL A 75 -11.68 -3.66 7.37
CA VAL A 75 -10.63 -4.51 7.94
C VAL A 75 -9.26 -4.24 7.28
N HIS A 76 -9.23 -4.16 5.96
CA HIS A 76 -7.99 -3.89 5.21
C HIS A 76 -7.48 -2.48 5.45
N THR A 77 -8.35 -1.46 5.56
CA THR A 77 -7.93 -0.10 5.92
C THR A 77 -7.28 -0.06 7.29
N ILE A 78 -7.94 -0.61 8.32
CA ILE A 78 -7.39 -0.62 9.68
C ILE A 78 -6.08 -1.41 9.71
N GLY A 79 -6.07 -2.62 9.15
CA GLY A 79 -4.91 -3.49 9.14
C GLY A 79 -3.71 -2.84 8.45
N ARG A 80 -3.90 -2.20 7.29
CA ARG A 80 -2.82 -1.56 6.53
C ARG A 80 -2.34 -0.27 7.15
N THR A 81 -3.22 0.57 7.68
CA THR A 81 -2.79 1.78 8.36
C THR A 81 -2.03 1.44 9.63
N ALA A 82 -2.53 0.50 10.44
CA ALA A 82 -1.88 0.07 11.66
C ALA A 82 -0.52 -0.60 11.38
N SER A 83 -0.46 -1.55 10.43
CA SER A 83 0.80 -2.19 10.07
C SER A 83 1.79 -1.19 9.48
N GLY A 84 1.33 -0.25 8.66
CA GLY A 84 2.17 0.81 8.08
C GLY A 84 2.82 1.70 9.14
N VAL A 85 2.05 2.10 10.16
CA VAL A 85 2.59 2.86 11.30
C VAL A 85 3.64 2.03 12.06
N LEU A 86 3.36 0.76 12.31
CA LEU A 86 4.29 -0.13 13.00
C LEU A 86 5.59 -0.34 12.19
N GLU A 87 5.49 -0.52 10.89
CA GLU A 87 6.66 -0.65 10.00
C GLU A 87 7.50 0.62 9.99
N ALA A 88 6.86 1.79 9.85
CA ALA A 88 7.55 3.07 9.87
C ALA A 88 8.18 3.37 11.25
N ALA A 89 7.59 2.90 12.35
CA ALA A 89 8.13 3.07 13.70
C ALA A 89 9.29 2.10 14.00
N THR A 90 9.26 0.90 13.42
CA THR A 90 10.21 -0.18 13.70
C THR A 90 11.20 -0.43 12.56
N PHE A 91 11.28 0.46 11.58
CA PHE A 91 12.09 0.27 10.37
C PHE A 91 13.59 0.01 10.64
N ILE A 92 14.12 0.54 11.75
CA ILE A 92 15.50 0.32 12.23
C ILE A 92 15.75 -1.15 12.62
N ILE A 93 14.68 -1.91 12.85
CA ILE A 93 14.73 -3.35 13.12
C ILE A 93 13.97 -4.05 11.97
N PRO A 94 14.63 -4.29 10.82
CA PRO A 94 13.98 -4.87 9.64
C PRO A 94 13.27 -6.19 9.95
N ASP A 95 13.89 -7.04 10.78
CA ASP A 95 13.38 -8.35 11.17
C ASP A 95 12.27 -8.31 12.24
N ALA A 96 11.89 -7.12 12.72
CA ALA A 96 10.79 -7.02 13.68
C ALA A 96 9.51 -7.57 13.05
N LYS A 97 8.93 -8.60 13.69
CA LYS A 97 7.70 -9.25 13.26
C LYS A 97 6.52 -8.35 13.55
N ILE A 98 5.83 -7.92 12.50
CA ILE A 98 4.64 -7.08 12.58
C ILE A 98 3.49 -7.86 11.94
N PRO A 99 2.26 -7.78 12.49
CA PRO A 99 1.10 -8.28 11.79
C PRO A 99 0.93 -7.52 10.47
N LEU A 100 1.17 -8.20 9.36
CA LEU A 100 0.94 -7.70 8.00
C LEU A 100 -0.34 -8.35 7.46
N LEU A 101 -1.20 -7.53 6.85
CA LEU A 101 -2.36 -8.03 6.10
C LEU A 101 -1.94 -8.27 4.66
N ASP A 102 -2.11 -9.48 4.16
CA ASP A 102 -1.83 -9.80 2.75
C ASP A 102 -3.03 -9.43 1.84
N PRO A 103 -2.78 -8.85 0.65
CA PRO A 103 -1.49 -8.36 0.17
C PRO A 103 -1.03 -7.10 0.92
N ASN A 104 0.23 -7.11 1.36
CA ASN A 104 0.81 -6.01 2.14
C ASN A 104 1.49 -4.96 1.24
N CYS A 105 1.75 -5.29 -0.03
CA CYS A 105 2.36 -4.42 -1.03
C CYS A 105 1.31 -3.70 -1.89
N PRO A 106 1.47 -2.39 -2.15
CA PRO A 106 0.48 -1.62 -2.91
C PRO A 106 0.26 -2.05 -4.36
N LEU A 107 1.22 -2.74 -5.01
CA LEU A 107 1.11 -3.16 -6.41
C LEU A 107 0.57 -4.57 -6.62
N ASP A 108 0.74 -5.48 -5.65
CA ASP A 108 0.00 -6.74 -5.60
C ASP A 108 -1.53 -6.49 -5.63
N MET A 109 -1.95 -5.29 -5.24
CA MET A 109 -3.32 -4.82 -5.36
C MET A 109 -3.75 -4.66 -6.82
N LEU A 110 -2.93 -4.11 -7.71
CA LEU A 110 -3.31 -3.95 -9.12
C LEU A 110 -3.14 -5.24 -9.93
N GLY A 111 -2.29 -6.18 -9.47
CA GLY A 111 -2.01 -7.45 -10.13
C GLY A 111 -2.90 -8.62 -9.71
N SER A 112 -3.62 -8.54 -8.58
CA SER A 112 -4.48 -9.61 -8.06
C SER A 112 -5.80 -9.82 -8.83
N GLU A 113 -5.91 -9.37 -10.08
CA GLU A 113 -7.01 -9.74 -10.98
C GLU A 113 -6.81 -11.15 -11.58
N LYS A 114 -5.70 -11.85 -11.27
CA LYS A 114 -5.36 -13.16 -11.88
C LYS A 114 -4.97 -14.29 -10.92
N ALA A 115 -5.37 -14.24 -9.65
CA ALA A 115 -4.99 -15.29 -8.68
C ALA A 115 -6.17 -15.98 -7.98
N GLN A 116 -7.33 -16.02 -8.63
CA GLN A 116 -8.40 -16.98 -8.32
C GLN A 116 -8.97 -17.52 -9.63
N ALA A 117 -8.27 -18.49 -10.21
CA ALA A 117 -8.79 -19.45 -11.18
C ALA A 117 -8.28 -20.84 -10.77
#